data_AF-G1BIZ0-F1
#
_entry.id   AF-G1BIZ0-F1
#
_cell.length_a   1.000
_cell.length_b   1.000
_cell.length_c   1.000
_cell.angle_alpha   90.00
_cell.angle_beta   90.00
_cell.angle_gamma   90.00
#
_symmetry.space_group_name_H-M   'P 1'
#
loop_
_entity.id
_entity.type
_entity.pdbx_description
1 polymer ?
#
loop_
_entity_poly.entity_id
_entity_poly.type
_entity_poly.pdbx_seq_one_letter_code
_entity_poly.pdbx_strand_id
1 'polypeptide(L)'
;MNSDKFAGMYKLWTFIDPRRTLIFIVAFQIMLGILIHMIVLGSDLNWHNDGIPRFYSPRPVDVAVGPAGIPLEIPGSPMPQARNYN
;
A
#
# COMPACT_ATOMS: atom_id res chain seq x y z
N MET A 1 5.43 44.07 8.71
CA MET A 1 6.07 43.28 9.78
C MET A 1 5.31 41.96 9.98
N ASN A 2 5.43 41.02 9.03
CA ASN A 2 4.78 39.69 9.12
C ASN A 2 5.79 38.53 9.15
N SER A 3 7.05 38.80 8.81
CA SER A 3 8.18 37.85 8.72
C SER A 3 8.61 37.29 10.08
N ASP A 4 8.31 38.00 11.17
CA ASP A 4 8.96 37.76 12.47
C ASP A 4 8.13 36.84 13.38
N LYS A 5 6.93 36.43 12.93
CA LYS A 5 5.99 35.59 13.67
C LYS A 5 6.55 34.23 14.08
N PHE A 6 7.57 33.74 13.36
CA PHE A 6 8.21 32.46 13.58
C PHE A 6 9.63 32.55 14.17
N ALA A 7 10.09 33.76 14.51
CA ALA A 7 11.46 33.98 14.99
C ALA A 7 11.80 33.17 16.26
N GLY A 8 10.81 32.77 17.07
CA GLY A 8 10.98 31.99 18.30
C GLY A 8 10.86 30.47 18.17
N MET A 9 10.65 29.92 16.97
CA MET A 9 10.22 28.52 16.80
C MET A 9 11.28 27.49 17.24
N TYR A 10 12.57 27.85 17.22
CA TYR A 10 13.66 26.98 17.67
C TYR A 10 13.55 26.60 19.15
N LYS A 11 12.83 27.39 19.96
CA LYS A 11 12.59 27.09 21.38
C LYS A 11 11.69 25.87 21.57
N LEU A 12 11.10 25.31 20.51
CA LEU A 12 10.37 24.04 20.56
C LEU A 12 11.16 22.93 21.28
N TRP A 13 12.47 22.88 21.01
CA TRP A 13 13.36 21.84 21.54
C TRP A 13 13.73 22.02 23.01
N THR A 14 13.31 23.11 23.67
CA THR A 14 13.56 23.25 25.12
C THR A 14 12.55 22.48 25.96
N PHE A 15 11.39 22.15 25.40
CA PHE A 15 10.32 21.40 26.09
C PHE A 15 10.03 20.04 25.44
N ILE A 16 10.39 19.85 24.16
CA ILE A 16 10.29 18.56 23.46
C ILE A 16 11.68 17.93 23.33
N ASP A 17 11.84 16.68 23.80
CA ASP A 17 13.09 15.93 23.58
C ASP A 17 13.27 15.61 22.08
N PRO A 18 14.33 16.11 21.43
CA PRO A 18 14.57 15.89 20.00
C PRO A 18 14.77 14.41 19.67
N ARG A 19 15.39 13.61 20.55
CA ARG A 19 15.66 12.19 20.27
C ARG A 19 14.38 11.39 20.17
N ARG A 20 13.44 11.61 21.10
CA ARG A 20 12.14 10.94 21.10
C ARG A 20 11.29 11.37 19.90
N THR A 21 11.37 12.64 19.53
CA THR A 21 10.66 13.19 18.36
C THR A 21 11.15 12.55 17.07
N LEU A 22 12.47 12.38 16.90
CA LEU A 22 13.04 11.71 15.73
C LEU A 22 12.55 10.26 15.62
N ILE A 23 12.55 9.51 16.73
CA ILE A 23 12.04 8.13 16.74
C ILE A 23 10.56 8.10 16.33
N PHE A 24 9.75 9.02 16.85
CA PHE A 24 8.34 9.08 16.53
C PHE A 24 8.07 9.41 15.05
N ILE A 25 8.79 10.39 14.49
CA ILE A 25 8.70 10.75 13.08
C ILE A 25 9.07 9.57 12.19
N VAL A 26 10.18 8.89 12.49
CA VAL A 26 10.64 7.73 11.71
C VAL A 26 9.63 6.59 11.78
N ALA A 27 9.18 6.22 12.99
CA ALA A 27 8.21 5.15 13.17
C ALA A 27 6.88 5.46 12.45
N PHE A 28 6.38 6.68 12.58
CA PHE A 28 5.16 7.13 11.92
C PHE A 28 5.31 7.09 10.39
N GLN A 29 6.42 7.59 9.84
CA GLN A 29 6.64 7.59 8.40
C GLN A 29 6.82 6.19 7.82
N ILE A 30 7.44 5.27 8.54
CA ILE A 30 7.53 3.86 8.12
C ILE A 30 6.13 3.24 8.07
N MET A 31 5.34 3.41 9.14
CA MET A 31 3.99 2.87 9.20
C MET A 31 3.09 3.46 8.11
N LEU A 32 3.16 4.78 7.91
CA LEU A 32 2.41 5.49 6.88
C LEU A 32 2.84 5.06 5.47
N GLY A 33 4.15 4.91 5.25
CA GLY A 33 4.70 4.40 3.99
C GLY A 33 4.14 3.03 3.67
N ILE A 34 4.26 2.06 4.58
CA ILE A 34 3.73 0.70 4.38
C ILE A 34 2.22 0.75 4.13
N LEU A 35 1.47 1.51 4.93
CA LEU A 35 0.02 1.64 4.79
C LEU A 35 -0.38 2.12 3.39
N ILE A 36 0.28 3.17 2.88
CA ILE A 36 -0.01 3.71 1.55
C ILE A 36 0.29 2.67 0.46
N HIS A 37 1.42 1.95 0.56
CA HIS A 37 1.74 0.90 -0.42
C HIS A 37 0.68 -0.20 -0.45
N MET A 38 0.20 -0.64 0.71
CA MET A 38 -0.84 -1.67 0.79
C MET A 38 -2.18 -1.18 0.25
N ILE A 39 -2.54 0.09 0.48
CA ILE A 39 -3.75 0.69 -0.10
C ILE A 39 -3.66 0.77 -1.62
N VAL A 40 -2.52 1.23 -2.17
CA VAL A 40 -2.34 1.36 -3.62
C VAL A 40 -2.31 -0.02 -4.29
N LEU A 41 -1.61 -0.99 -3.70
CA LEU A 41 -1.59 -2.38 -4.20
C LEU A 41 -2.95 -3.07 -4.09
N GLY A 42 -3.84 -2.63 -3.19
CA GLY A 42 -5.22 -3.11 -3.10
C GLY A 42 -6.18 -2.48 -4.11
N SER A 43 -5.71 -1.54 -4.93
CA SER A 43 -6.50 -0.82 -5.93
C SER A 43 -6.18 -1.26 -7.36
N ASP A 44 -6.84 -0.65 -8.35
CA ASP A 44 -6.55 -0.85 -9.78
C ASP A 44 -5.11 -0.44 -10.17
N LEU A 45 -4.44 0.36 -9.33
CA LEU A 45 -3.04 0.78 -9.53
C LEU A 45 -2.02 -0.27 -9.07
N ASN A 46 -2.44 -1.52 -8.88
CA ASN A 46 -1.55 -2.60 -8.47
C ASN A 46 -0.59 -2.98 -9.60
N TRP A 47 0.70 -2.70 -9.40
CA TRP A 47 1.75 -2.97 -10.38
C TRP A 47 2.40 -4.37 -10.25
N HIS A 48 1.99 -5.20 -9.30
CA HIS A 48 2.52 -6.56 -9.15
C HIS A 48 1.81 -7.58 -10.04
N ASN A 49 0.49 -7.43 -10.19
CA ASN A 49 -0.37 -8.40 -10.89
C ASN A 49 -1.10 -7.77 -12.10
N ASP A 50 -0.66 -6.61 -12.59
CA ASP A 50 -1.21 -5.97 -13.80
C ASP A 50 -0.83 -6.70 -15.11
N GLY A 51 0.23 -7.52 -15.06
CA GLY A 51 0.75 -8.24 -16.22
C GLY A 51 1.59 -7.42 -17.18
N ILE A 52 2.07 -6.26 -16.75
CA ILE A 52 2.86 -5.37 -17.60
C ILE A 52 4.35 -5.53 -17.22
N PRO A 53 5.26 -5.78 -18.18
CA PRO A 53 5.01 -6.01 -19.61
C PRO A 53 4.58 -7.46 -19.94
N ARG A 54 4.64 -8.39 -18.99
CA ARG A 54 4.21 -9.79 -19.21
C ARG A 54 3.72 -10.46 -17.93
N PHE A 55 2.83 -11.44 -18.09
CA PHE A 55 2.48 -12.39 -17.04
C PHE A 55 3.56 -13.45 -16.87
N TYR A 56 3.92 -13.73 -15.61
CA TYR A 56 4.94 -14.72 -15.26
C TYR A 56 4.36 -16.05 -14.74
N SER A 57 3.08 -16.06 -14.36
CA SER A 57 2.40 -17.25 -13.87
C SER A 57 1.56 -17.88 -14.99
N PRO A 58 1.51 -19.23 -15.08
CA PRO A 58 0.56 -19.92 -15.95
C PRO A 58 -0.87 -19.49 -15.58
N ARG A 59 -1.65 -19.06 -16.58
CA ARG A 59 -3.08 -18.79 -16.42
C ARG A 59 -3.86 -20.08 -16.64
N PRO A 60 -4.91 -20.37 -15.86
CA PRO A 60 -5.85 -21.44 -16.19
C PRO A 60 -6.48 -21.13 -17.55
N VAL A 61 -6.39 -22.07 -18.50
CA VAL A 61 -6.85 -21.84 -19.88
C VAL A 61 -8.36 -22.00 -20.02
N ASP A 62 -9.04 -22.66 -19.07
CA ASP A 62 -10.45 -23.05 -19.26
C ASP A 62 -11.27 -22.93 -17.96
N VAL A 63 -11.97 -21.81 -17.78
CA VAL A 63 -13.23 -21.73 -17.02
C VAL A 63 -14.09 -20.71 -17.77
N ALA A 64 -15.38 -20.94 -17.99
CA ALA A 64 -16.25 -19.95 -18.64
C ALA A 64 -16.30 -18.68 -17.78
N VAL A 65 -15.72 -17.57 -18.25
CA VAL A 65 -15.55 -16.38 -17.44
C VAL A 65 -16.32 -15.17 -17.95
N GLY A 66 -16.89 -14.39 -17.02
CA GLY A 66 -17.24 -13.01 -17.26
C GLY A 66 -16.02 -12.16 -17.68
N PRO A 67 -16.22 -10.85 -17.95
CA PRO A 67 -15.26 -10.00 -18.67
C PRO A 67 -13.85 -9.84 -18.06
N ALA A 68 -13.56 -10.46 -16.90
CA ALA A 68 -12.31 -10.38 -16.16
C ALA A 68 -11.51 -11.70 -16.03
N GLY A 69 -11.91 -12.81 -16.65
CA GLY A 69 -11.11 -14.05 -16.63
C GLY A 69 -11.08 -14.90 -15.33
N ILE A 70 -11.77 -14.50 -14.25
CA ILE A 70 -11.97 -15.30 -13.02
C ILE A 70 -13.45 -15.31 -12.55
N PRO A 71 -14.00 -16.43 -12.03
CA PRO A 71 -15.25 -16.40 -11.26
C PRO A 71 -15.06 -15.48 -10.05
N LEU A 72 -16.02 -14.58 -9.79
CA LEU A 72 -16.04 -13.83 -8.53
C LEU A 72 -16.03 -14.84 -7.38
N GLU A 73 -15.08 -14.74 -6.46
CA GLU A 73 -15.03 -15.61 -5.29
C GLU A 73 -16.25 -15.33 -4.41
N ILE A 74 -17.30 -16.13 -4.56
CA ILE A 74 -18.53 -16.01 -3.80
C ILE A 74 -18.36 -16.83 -2.51
N PRO A 75 -18.90 -16.35 -1.36
CA PRO A 75 -18.94 -17.13 -0.14
C PRO A 75 -19.50 -18.54 -0.39
N GLY A 76 -18.71 -19.58 -0.07
CA GLY A 76 -19.05 -20.99 -0.33
C GLY A 76 -18.31 -21.65 -1.51
N SER A 77 -17.43 -20.91 -2.19
CA SER A 77 -16.53 -21.47 -3.20
C SER A 77 -15.62 -22.57 -2.61
N PRO A 78 -15.37 -23.68 -3.33
CA PRO A 78 -14.41 -24.70 -2.89
C PRO A 78 -12.99 -24.10 -2.84
N MET A 79 -12.13 -24.63 -1.97
CA MET A 79 -10.74 -24.16 -1.93
C MET A 79 -10.07 -24.36 -3.31
N PRO A 80 -9.38 -23.34 -3.84
CA PRO A 80 -8.72 -23.44 -5.13
C PRO A 80 -7.62 -24.52 -5.09
N GLN A 81 -7.61 -25.37 -6.13
CA GLN A 81 -6.69 -26.50 -6.24
C GLN A 81 -5.26 -26.08 -6.62
N ALA A 82 -5.12 -24.86 -7.13
CA ALA A 82 -3.85 -24.28 -7.53
C ALA A 82 -3.85 -22.78 -7.19
N ARG A 83 -2.65 -22.27 -6.92
CA ARG A 83 -2.39 -20.85 -6.69
C ARG A 83 -2.60 -20.08 -7.99
N ASN A 84 -3.50 -19.10 -7.97
CA ASN A 84 -3.74 -18.17 -9.06
C ASN A 84 -3.62 -16.73 -8.50
N TYR A 85 -3.02 -15.84 -9.28
CA TYR A 85 -2.76 -14.44 -8.89
C TYR A 85 -3.33 -13.44 -9.88
N ASN A 86 -4.23 -13.91 -10.75
CA ASN A 86 -4.68 -13.18 -11.92
C ASN A 86 -6.07 -13.60 -12.34
#